data_AF-A0A6J4QCP5-F1
#
_entry.id   AF-A0A6J4QCP5-F1
#
_cell.length_a   1.000
_cell.length_b   1.000
_cell.length_c   1.000
_cell.angle_alpha   90.00
_cell.angle_beta   90.00
_cell.angle_gamma   90.00
#
_symmetry.space_group_name_H-M   'P 1'
#
loop_
_entity.id
_entity.type
_entity.pdbx_description
1 polymer ?
#
loop_
_entity_poly.entity_id
_entity_poly.type
_entity_poly.pdbx_seq_one_letter_code
_entity_poly.pdbx_strand_id
1 'polypeptide(L)'
;VFEQALEHEQEVTAMIHDLYGLAVRENDYASQTFLQWFVTEQVEEEKNAGDVVETLRMVGDKSEALFLLDRELGQRQTDQQATD
;
A
#
# COMPACT_ATOMS: atom_id res chain seq x y z
N VAL A 1 1.59 10.22 -11.16
CA VAL A 1 1.16 8.81 -11.19
C VAL A 1 1.59 8.09 -9.92
N PHE A 2 2.86 7.77 -9.68
CA PHE A 2 3.25 7.06 -8.44
C PHE A 2 3.03 7.84 -7.14
N GLU A 3 3.25 9.16 -7.13
CA GLU A 3 2.88 9.99 -5.96
C GLU A 3 1.38 10.01 -5.71
N GLN A 4 0.56 9.96 -6.78
CA GLN A 4 -0.89 9.86 -6.67
C GLN A 4 -1.33 8.47 -6.20
N ALA A 5 -0.60 7.42 -6.58
CA ALA A 5 -0.84 6.07 -6.09
C ALA A 5 -0.57 5.99 -4.58
N LEU A 6 0.53 6.57 -4.10
CA LEU A 6 0.81 6.65 -2.67
C LEU A 6 -0.25 7.46 -1.91
N GLU A 7 -0.67 8.61 -2.45
CA GLU A 7 -1.76 9.40 -1.85
C GLU A 7 -3.06 8.59 -1.78
N HIS A 8 -3.38 7.84 -2.84
CA HIS A 8 -4.55 6.96 -2.86
C HIS A 8 -4.47 5.85 -1.81
N GLU A 9 -3.32 5.18 -1.65
CA GLU A 9 -3.16 4.15 -0.62
C GLU A 9 -3.33 4.73 0.79
N GLN A 10 -2.81 5.93 1.05
CA GLN A 10 -2.99 6.62 2.33
C GLN A 10 -4.48 6.95 2.60
N GLU A 11 -5.24 7.32 1.58
CA GLU A 11 -6.69 7.51 1.69
C GLU A 11 -7.41 6.19 2.04
N VAL A 12 -7.03 5.10 1.38
CA VAL A 12 -7.60 3.76 1.63
C VAL A 12 -7.32 3.31 3.07
N THR A 13 -6.09 3.49 3.56
CA THR A 13 -5.71 3.20 4.94
C THR A 13 -6.51 4.03 5.94
N ALA A 14 -6.69 5.32 5.67
CA ALA A 14 -7.50 6.19 6.53
C ALA A 14 -8.95 5.68 6.63
N MET A 15 -9.56 5.28 5.51
CA MET A 15 -10.91 4.70 5.50
C MET A 15 -10.98 3.38 6.30
N ILE A 16 -9.98 2.51 6.18
CA ILE A 16 -9.92 1.26 6.95
C ILE A 16 -9.77 1.53 8.45
N HIS A 17 -8.94 2.50 8.84
CA HIS A 17 -8.80 2.90 10.24
C HIS A 17 -10.09 3.49 10.80
N ASP A 18 -10.83 4.28 10.03
CA ASP A 18 -12.12 4.82 10.44
C ASP A 18 -13.15 3.71 10.70
N LEU A 19 -13.21 2.71 9.81
CA LEU A 19 -14.07 1.53 9.97
C LEU A 19 -13.65 0.69 11.19
N TYR A 20 -12.36 0.44 11.37
CA TYR A 20 -11.85 -0.33 12.50
C TYR A 20 -12.14 0.39 13.82
N GLY A 21 -11.88 1.71 13.87
CA GLY A 21 -12.20 2.55 15.02
C GLY A 21 -13.69 2.56 15.35
N LEU A 22 -14.57 2.55 14.35
CA LEU A 22 -16.00 2.39 14.57
C LEU A 22 -16.35 1.02 15.16
N ALA A 23 -15.79 -0.06 14.60
CA ALA A 23 -16.02 -1.42 15.11
C ALA A 23 -15.54 -1.58 16.56
N VAL A 24 -14.45 -0.91 16.96
CA VAL A 24 -13.99 -0.84 18.35
C VAL A 24 -14.99 -0.10 19.23
N ARG A 25 -15.46 1.08 18.82
CA ARG A 25 -16.43 1.87 19.61
C ARG A 25 -17.75 1.13 19.85
N GLU A 26 -18.22 0.39 18.84
CA GLU A 26 -19.46 -0.38 18.92
C GLU A 26 -19.30 -1.76 19.57
N ASN A 27 -18.07 -2.14 19.97
CA ASN A 27 -17.73 -3.49 20.45
C ASN A 27 -18.10 -4.60 19.44
N ASP A 28 -18.03 -4.31 18.13
CA ASP A 28 -18.24 -5.29 17.07
C ASP A 28 -16.96 -6.09 16.83
N TYR A 29 -16.80 -7.17 17.60
CA TYR A 29 -15.63 -8.04 17.52
C TYR A 29 -15.50 -8.77 16.17
N ALA A 30 -16.62 -9.04 15.50
CA ALA A 30 -16.60 -9.72 14.20
C ALA A 30 -16.01 -8.79 13.13
N SER A 31 -16.46 -7.55 13.08
CA SER A 31 -15.93 -6.54 12.17
C SER A 31 -14.47 -6.19 12.48
N GLN A 32 -14.07 -6.11 13.76
CA GLN A 32 -12.65 -5.93 14.13
C GLN A 32 -11.78 -7.05 13.59
N THR A 33 -12.20 -8.31 13.75
CA THR A 33 -11.45 -9.48 13.26
C THR A 33 -11.37 -9.48 11.74
N PHE A 34 -12.47 -9.17 11.06
CA PHE A 34 -12.51 -9.06 9.60
C PHE A 34 -11.58 -7.96 9.06
N LEU A 35 -11.63 -6.76 9.66
CA LEU A 35 -10.84 -5.60 9.23
C LEU A 35 -9.35 -5.74 9.55
N GLN A 36 -8.96 -6.61 10.49
CA GLN A 36 -7.56 -6.81 10.88
C GLN A 36 -6.67 -7.24 9.69
N TRP A 37 -7.21 -8.06 8.78
CA TRP A 37 -6.49 -8.46 7.58
C TRP A 37 -6.21 -7.24 6.68
N PHE A 38 -7.22 -6.41 6.42
CA PHE A 38 -7.07 -5.19 5.61
C PHE A 38 -6.09 -4.18 6.23
N VAL A 39 -6.09 -4.03 7.56
CA VAL A 39 -5.09 -3.20 8.26
C VAL A 39 -3.68 -3.71 8.00
N THR A 40 -3.49 -5.04 8.01
CA THR A 40 -2.18 -5.64 7.77
C THR A 40 -1.76 -5.48 6.31
N GLU A 41 -2.69 -5.67 5.37
CA GLU A 41 -2.46 -5.51 3.93
C GLU A 41 -2.03 -4.08 3.58
N GLN A 42 -2.71 -3.06 4.12
CA GLN A 42 -2.37 -1.67 3.84
C GLN A 42 -0.97 -1.26 4.32
N VAL A 43 -0.41 -1.92 5.34
CA VAL A 43 0.99 -1.67 5.76
C VAL A 43 1.96 -2.05 4.65
N GLU A 44 1.72 -3.15 3.96
CA GLU A 44 2.56 -3.58 2.84
C GLU A 44 2.29 -2.76 1.57
N GLU A 45 1.03 -2.42 1.28
CA GLU A 45 0.69 -1.60 0.10
C GLU A 45 1.25 -0.17 0.19
N GLU A 46 1.12 0.50 1.34
CA GLU A 46 1.71 1.83 1.52
C GLU A 46 3.23 1.80 1.46
N LYS A 47 3.86 0.77 2.04
CA LYS A 47 5.31 0.59 1.96
C LYS A 47 5.76 0.39 0.52
N ASN A 48 5.06 -0.45 -0.24
CA ASN A 48 5.36 -0.71 -1.65
C ASN A 48 5.24 0.58 -2.47
N ALA A 49 4.16 1.33 -2.32
CA ALA A 49 3.97 2.61 -3.01
C ALA A 49 5.04 3.65 -2.58
N GLY A 50 5.36 3.70 -1.29
CA GLY A 50 6.36 4.58 -0.70
C GLY A 50 7.75 4.33 -1.24
N ASP A 51 8.20 3.07 -1.27
CA ASP A 51 9.51 2.66 -1.77
C ASP A 51 9.69 3.06 -3.25
N VAL A 52 8.63 2.95 -4.06
CA VAL A 52 8.67 3.37 -5.47
C VAL A 52 8.81 4.88 -5.59
N VAL A 53 8.03 5.65 -4.81
CA VAL A 53 8.11 7.12 -4.81
C VAL A 53 9.49 7.60 -4.34
N GLU A 54 10.04 7.00 -3.27
CA GLU A 54 11.38 7.33 -2.78
C GLU A 54 12.45 7.02 -3.83
N THR A 55 12.36 5.85 -4.48
CA THR A 55 13.29 5.47 -5.54
C THR A 55 13.24 6.44 -6.72
N LEU A 56 12.04 6.85 -7.15
CA LEU A 56 11.87 7.86 -8.20
C LEU A 56 12.50 9.21 -7.81
N ARG A 57 12.32 9.64 -6.56
CA ARG A 57 12.93 10.87 -6.04
C ARG A 57 14.46 10.79 -6.02
N MET A 58 15.03 9.63 -5.69
CA MET A 58 16.48 9.42 -5.72
C MET A 58 17.06 9.40 -7.14
N VAL A 59 16.32 8.81 -8.09
CA VAL A 59 16.75 8.70 -9.50
C VAL A 59 16.72 10.07 -10.20
N GLY A 60 15.68 10.87 -9.94
CA GLY A 60 15.46 12.15 -10.63
C GLY A 60 15.28 11.97 -12.14
N ASP A 61 15.86 12.87 -12.94
CA ASP A 61 15.67 12.91 -14.40
C ASP A 61 16.67 12.02 -15.19
N LYS A 62 17.33 11.07 -14.54
CA LYS A 62 18.33 10.20 -15.18
C LYS A 62 17.63 9.09 -15.98
N SER A 63 17.47 9.32 -17.27
CA SER A 63 16.78 8.45 -18.24
C SER A 63 17.14 6.96 -18.14
N GLU A 64 18.42 6.63 -17.97
CA GLU A 64 18.90 5.26 -17.88
C GLU A 64 18.42 4.56 -16.60
N ALA A 65 18.40 5.29 -15.49
CA ALA A 65 17.95 4.78 -14.20
C ALA A 65 16.42 4.63 -14.14
N LEU A 66 15.67 5.50 -14.83
CA LEU A 66 14.22 5.35 -15.00
C LEU A 66 13.87 4.08 -15.80
N PHE A 67 14.62 3.77 -16.85
CA PHE A 67 14.43 2.55 -17.64
C PHE A 67 14.72 1.27 -16.82
N LEU A 68 15.77 1.29 -15.99
CA LEU A 68 16.09 0.20 -15.06
C LEU A 68 14.98 -0.02 -14.02
N LEU A 69 14.45 1.06 -13.45
CA LEU A 69 13.37 1.02 -12.48
C LEU A 69 12.08 0.44 -13.09
N ASP A 70 11.69 0.88 -14.28
CA ASP A 70 10.51 0.36 -14.98
C ASP A 70 10.62 -1.17 -15.19
N ARG A 71 11.81 -1.65 -15.58
CA ARG A 71 12.07 -3.09 -15.74
C ARG A 71 11.99 -3.84 -14.42
N GLU A 72 12.49 -3.27 -13.33
CA GLU A 72 12.46 -3.90 -12.00
C GLU A 72 11.03 -3.98 -11.45
N LEU A 73 10.24 -2.92 -11.62
CA LEU A 73 8.82 -2.90 -11.24
C LEU A 73 8.01 -3.92 -12.05
N GLY A 74 8.27 -4.05 -13.34
CA GLY A 74 7.63 -5.06 -14.20
C GLY A 74 8.01 -6.51 -13.88
N GLN A 75 9.06 -6.74 -13.08
CA GLN A 75 9.48 -8.07 -12.63
C GLN A 75 9.02 -8.42 -11.21
N ARG A 76 8.48 -7.46 -10.45
CA ARG A 76 7.91 -7.75 -9.14
C ARG A 76 6.72 -8.70 -9.32
N GLN A 77 6.80 -9.88 -8.69
CA GLN A 77 5.62 -10.70 -8.50
C GLN A 77 4.75 -9.97 -7.47
N THR A 78 3.50 -9.69 -7.82
CA THR A 78 2.49 -9.37 -6.82
C THR A 78 2.37 -10.61 -5.95
N ASP A 79 2.92 -10.56 -4.74
CA ASP A 79 2.80 -11.63 -3.74
C ASP A 79 1.34 -11.70 -3.31
N GLN A 80 0.52 -12.32 -4.16
CA GLN A 80 -0.85 -12.67 -3.85
C GLN A 80 -0.78 -13.88 -2.92
N GLN A 81 -0.50 -13.62 -1.64
CA GLN A 81 -0.74 -14.61 -0.60
C GLN A 81 -2.25 -14.67 -0.36
N ALA A 82 -2.94 -15.32 -1.29
CA ALA A 82 -4.17 -16.02 -0.98
C ALA A 82 -3.80 -17.19 -0.08
N THR A 83 -3.73 -16.95 1.24
CA THR A 83 -3.85 -18.04 2.20
C THR A 83 -5.33 -18.20 2.52
N ASP A 84 -5.82 -19.40 2.18
CA ASP A 84 -7.14 -19.96 2.49
C ASP A 84 -7.61 -19.71 3.93
#